data_AF-A0A096KIN6-F1
#
_entry.id   AF-A0A096KIN6-F1
#
_cell.length_a   1.000
_cell.length_b   1.000
_cell.length_c   1.000
_cell.angle_alpha   90.00
_cell.angle_beta   90.00
_cell.angle_gamma   90.00
#
_symmetry.space_group_name_H-M   'P 1'
#
loop_
_entity.id
_entity.type
_entity.pdbx_description
1 polymer ?
#
loop_
_entity_poly.entity_id
_entity_poly.type
_entity_poly.pdbx_seq_one_letter_code
_entity_poly.pdbx_strand_id
1 'polypeptide(L)'
;MSMAYYEPGSGWNLPPGCFDDDPDAPWNQVDEPACGDCAHCIEGCCDYGICELEFEEAFSAQEAKEPMAAWEAAKWARDWIVEHYKDMQEDWCKRFDG
;
A
#
# COMPACT_ATOMS: atom_id res chain seq x y z
N MET A 1 45.62 8.10 -23.31
CA MET A 1 44.30 8.79 -23.37
C MET A 1 43.47 8.21 -22.25
N SER A 2 43.33 8.93 -21.13
CA SER A 2 42.41 8.55 -20.06
C SER A 2 41.00 8.77 -20.59
N MET A 3 40.22 7.69 -20.69
CA MET A 3 38.77 7.79 -20.90
C MET A 3 38.23 8.56 -19.70
N ALA A 4 37.87 9.84 -19.90
CA ALA A 4 37.03 10.53 -18.95
C ALA A 4 35.71 9.78 -18.95
N TYR A 5 35.46 9.03 -17.88
CA TYR A 5 34.16 8.44 -17.59
C TYR A 5 33.18 9.61 -17.50
N TYR A 6 32.55 9.94 -18.63
CA TYR A 6 31.38 10.79 -18.61
C TYR A 6 30.30 9.90 -18.01
N GLU A 7 30.07 10.04 -16.70
CA GLU A 7 28.91 9.42 -16.07
C GLU A 7 27.70 9.82 -16.92
N PRO A 8 26.94 8.86 -17.47
CA PRO A 8 25.68 9.20 -18.09
C PRO A 8 24.92 10.02 -17.08
N GLY A 9 24.39 11.18 -17.51
CA GLY A 9 23.57 12.00 -16.64
C GLY A 9 22.45 11.12 -16.12
N SER A 10 22.62 10.68 -14.88
CA SER A 10 21.60 10.00 -14.13
C SER A 10 20.35 10.89 -14.22
N GLY A 11 19.18 10.30 -14.47
CA GLY A 11 17.92 11.05 -14.39
C GLY A 11 17.68 11.62 -12.99
N TRP A 12 18.53 11.23 -12.05
CA TRP A 12 18.58 11.55 -10.63
C TRP A 12 19.83 12.40 -10.31
N ASN A 13 19.78 13.17 -9.22
CA ASN A 13 20.94 13.93 -8.73
C ASN A 13 21.88 13.04 -7.92
N LEU A 14 22.43 11.99 -8.53
CA LEU A 14 23.32 11.06 -7.84
C LEU A 14 24.72 11.67 -7.59
N PRO A 15 25.38 11.31 -6.48
CA PRO A 15 26.79 11.65 -6.26
C PRO A 15 27.70 10.99 -7.32
N PRO A 16 28.89 11.57 -7.59
CA PRO A 16 29.87 10.94 -8.46
C PRO A 16 30.23 9.51 -8.01
N GLY A 17 30.30 8.58 -8.95
CA GLY A 17 30.57 7.16 -8.74
C GLY A 17 29.32 6.29 -8.54
N CYS A 18 28.13 6.89 -8.48
CA CYS A 18 26.86 6.18 -8.40
C CYS A 18 26.18 6.15 -9.78
N PHE A 19 25.68 4.99 -10.18
CA PHE A 19 25.07 4.79 -11.49
C PHE A 19 23.59 4.39 -11.33
N ASP A 20 22.74 4.89 -12.23
CA ASP A 20 21.30 4.58 -12.24
C ASP A 20 21.03 3.10 -12.54
N ASP A 21 21.93 2.41 -13.24
CA ASP A 21 21.79 1.01 -13.63
C ASP A 21 22.47 0.04 -12.67
N ASP A 22 23.01 0.52 -11.54
CA ASP A 22 23.63 -0.32 -10.52
C ASP A 22 22.56 -1.18 -9.82
N PRO A 23 22.53 -2.52 -10.04
CA PRO A 23 21.49 -3.38 -9.45
C PRO A 23 21.62 -3.51 -7.93
N ASP A 24 22.78 -3.21 -7.36
CA ASP A 24 23.03 -3.26 -5.92
C ASP A 24 22.72 -1.91 -5.24
N ALA A 25 22.34 -0.89 -6.02
CA ALA A 25 21.97 0.40 -5.46
C ALA A 25 20.67 0.30 -4.63
N PRO A 26 20.58 1.02 -3.50
CA PRO A 26 19.38 1.00 -2.64
C PRO A 26 18.09 1.42 -3.36
N TRP A 27 18.16 2.35 -4.33
CA TRP A 27 17.02 2.85 -5.09
C TRP A 27 16.59 1.94 -6.25
N ASN A 28 17.38 0.90 -6.56
CA ASN A 28 17.05 -0.11 -7.56
C ASN A 28 16.56 -1.42 -6.95
N GLN A 29 16.44 -1.47 -5.62
CA GLN A 29 15.80 -2.60 -4.94
C GLN A 29 14.29 -2.55 -5.19
N VAL A 30 13.67 -3.72 -5.31
CA VAL A 30 12.21 -3.82 -5.38
C VAL A 30 11.68 -3.50 -4.00
N ASP A 31 10.80 -2.49 -3.90
CA ASP A 31 10.12 -2.17 -2.65
C ASP A 31 9.32 -3.38 -2.16
N GLU A 32 9.22 -3.55 -0.84
CA GLU A 32 8.35 -4.58 -0.27
C GLU A 32 6.90 -4.28 -0.65
N PRO A 33 6.08 -5.29 -1.02
CA PRO A 33 4.68 -5.05 -1.37
C PRO A 33 3.94 -4.40 -0.21
N ALA A 34 3.30 -3.27 -0.48
CA ALA A 34 2.52 -2.55 0.51
C ALA A 34 1.03 -2.86 0.34
N CYS A 35 0.20 -2.46 1.31
CA CYS A 35 -1.24 -2.74 1.27
C CYS A 35 -1.89 -2.15 0.02
N GLY A 36 -1.38 -1.02 -0.49
CA GLY A 36 -1.83 -0.40 -1.73
C GLY A 36 -1.57 -1.22 -3.00
N ASP A 37 -0.62 -2.17 -2.96
CA ASP A 37 -0.36 -3.09 -4.09
C ASP A 37 -1.30 -4.29 -4.10
N CYS A 38 -2.12 -4.47 -3.05
CA CYS A 38 -3.04 -5.60 -2.92
C CYS A 38 -4.33 -5.37 -3.70
N ALA A 39 -4.79 -6.37 -4.43
CA ALA A 39 -6.04 -6.35 -5.19
C ALA A 39 -7.29 -6.11 -4.33
N HIS A 40 -7.22 -6.39 -3.03
CA HIS A 40 -8.30 -6.19 -2.05
C HIS A 40 -8.19 -4.86 -1.29
N CYS A 41 -7.27 -3.98 -1.69
CA CYS A 41 -7.20 -2.64 -1.14
C CYS A 41 -8.28 -1.77 -1.76
N ILE A 42 -9.16 -1.22 -0.93
CA ILE A 42 -10.07 -0.15 -1.34
C ILE A 42 -9.41 1.17 -0.94
N GLU A 43 -8.90 1.88 -1.96
CA GLU A 43 -8.21 3.15 -1.80
C GLU A 43 -9.15 4.22 -1.21
N GLY A 44 -8.66 4.92 -0.19
CA GLY A 44 -9.31 6.07 0.43
C GLY A 44 -8.66 7.38 0.01
N CYS A 45 -8.43 8.29 0.97
CA CYS A 45 -7.64 9.50 0.70
C CYS A 45 -6.24 9.34 1.26
N CYS A 46 -5.30 9.99 0.57
CA CYS A 46 -4.08 10.46 1.19
C CYS A 46 -3.20 9.29 1.68
N ASP A 47 -3.05 8.26 0.84
CA ASP A 47 -2.31 7.02 1.12
C ASP A 47 -2.92 6.12 2.21
N TYR A 48 -4.18 6.36 2.58
CA TYR A 48 -4.94 5.48 3.47
C TYR A 48 -6.07 4.78 2.73
N GLY A 49 -6.30 3.52 3.08
CA GLY A 49 -7.38 2.68 2.54
C GLY A 49 -7.92 1.71 3.57
N ILE A 50 -8.75 0.78 3.12
CA ILE A 50 -9.20 -0.36 3.93
C ILE A 50 -8.94 -1.68 3.19
N CYS A 51 -8.83 -2.76 3.93
CA CYS A 51 -8.83 -4.10 3.36
C CYS A 51 -10.27 -4.59 3.18
N GLU A 52 -10.70 -4.86 1.94
CA GLU A 52 -12.03 -5.38 1.61
C GLU A 52 -12.33 -6.67 2.38
N LEU A 53 -11.38 -7.61 2.40
CA LEU A 53 -11.55 -8.90 3.08
C LEU A 53 -11.76 -8.75 4.59
N GLU A 54 -11.00 -7.86 5.24
CA GLU A 54 -11.18 -7.58 6.68
C GLU A 54 -12.55 -6.95 6.95
N PHE A 55 -12.98 -6.04 6.07
CA PHE A 55 -14.29 -5.40 6.17
C PHE A 55 -15.43 -6.41 6.00
N GLU A 56 -15.40 -7.24 4.94
CA GLU A 56 -16.45 -8.22 4.67
C GLU A 56 -16.56 -9.28 5.78
N GLU A 57 -15.43 -9.74 6.30
CA GLU A 57 -15.38 -10.68 7.43
C GLU A 57 -16.02 -10.05 8.68
N ALA A 58 -15.65 -8.81 9.01
CA ALA A 58 -16.19 -8.10 10.16
C ALA A 58 -17.68 -7.78 10.01
N PHE A 59 -18.10 -7.31 8.83
CA PHE A 59 -19.48 -6.96 8.54
C PHE A 59 -20.37 -8.22 8.62
N SER A 60 -19.95 -9.32 8.00
CA SER A 60 -20.68 -10.60 8.04
C SER A 60 -20.80 -11.13 9.47
N ALA A 61 -19.74 -11.02 10.27
CA ALA A 61 -19.76 -11.44 11.66
C ALA A 61 -20.68 -10.55 12.53
N GLN A 62 -20.79 -9.26 12.22
CA GLN A 62 -21.73 -8.37 12.89
C GLN A 62 -23.18 -8.70 12.50
N GLU A 63 -23.47 -8.81 11.20
CA GLU A 63 -24.81 -9.13 10.67
C GLU A 63 -25.34 -10.47 11.21
N ALA A 64 -24.46 -11.47 11.37
CA ALA A 64 -24.82 -12.76 11.94
C ALA A 64 -25.17 -12.70 13.44
N LYS A 65 -24.59 -11.76 14.19
CA LYS A 65 -24.87 -11.57 15.62
C LYS A 65 -26.11 -10.73 15.85
N GLU A 66 -26.22 -9.64 15.10
CA GLU A 66 -27.26 -8.63 15.23
C GLU A 66 -27.58 -8.11 13.83
N PRO A 67 -28.60 -8.69 13.16
CA PRO A 67 -29.02 -8.23 11.84
C PRO A 67 -29.43 -6.77 11.89
N MET A 68 -28.90 -5.96 10.99
CA MET A 68 -29.07 -4.51 11.01
C MET A 68 -30.02 -4.04 9.91
N ALA A 69 -30.83 -3.02 10.19
CA ALA A 69 -31.48 -2.30 9.10
C ALA A 69 -30.43 -1.54 8.28
N ALA A 70 -30.73 -1.23 7.01
CA ALA A 70 -29.78 -0.57 6.10
C ALA A 70 -29.14 0.71 6.67
N TRP A 71 -29.90 1.49 7.43
CA TRP A 71 -29.39 2.70 8.08
C TRP A 71 -28.41 2.42 9.23
N GLU A 72 -28.62 1.35 9.99
CA GLU A 72 -27.74 0.94 11.07
C GLU A 72 -26.46 0.32 10.52
N ALA A 73 -26.58 -0.52 9.49
CA ALA A 73 -25.45 -1.05 8.74
C ALA A 73 -24.55 0.06 8.17
N ALA A 74 -25.14 1.12 7.61
CA ALA A 74 -24.38 2.26 7.09
C ALA A 74 -23.59 3.01 8.19
N LYS A 75 -24.19 3.16 9.39
CA LYS A 75 -23.49 3.76 10.54
C LYS A 75 -22.36 2.88 11.04
N TRP A 76 -22.63 1.57 11.17
CA TRP A 76 -21.63 0.59 11.58
C TRP A 76 -20.45 0.58 10.63
N ALA A 77 -20.69 0.51 9.32
CA ALA A 77 -19.64 0.50 8.31
C ALA A 77 -18.78 1.78 8.36
N ARG A 78 -19.42 2.95 8.50
CA ARG A 78 -18.70 4.22 8.67
C ARG A 78 -17.75 4.17 9.88
N ASP A 79 -18.27 3.76 11.03
CA ASP A 79 -17.49 3.76 12.28
C ASP A 79 -16.35 2.73 12.21
N TRP A 80 -16.62 1.55 11.66
CA TRP A 80 -15.59 0.53 11.42
C TRP A 80 -14.48 1.05 10.51
N ILE A 81 -14.81 1.69 9.38
CA ILE A 81 -13.83 2.23 8.42
C ILE A 81 -12.89 3.22 9.09
N VAL A 82 -13.42 4.14 9.90
CA VAL A 82 -12.61 5.14 10.61
C VAL A 82 -11.63 4.50 11.60
N GLU A 83 -12.01 3.38 12.22
CA GLU A 83 -11.19 2.67 13.19
C GLU A 83 -10.15 1.72 12.55
N HIS A 84 -10.32 1.38 11.26
CA HIS A 84 -9.54 0.32 10.58
C HIS A 84 -8.84 0.81 9.31
N TYR A 85 -8.56 2.11 9.21
CA TYR A 85 -7.69 2.63 8.15
C TYR A 85 -6.33 1.93 8.18
N LYS A 86 -5.87 1.56 6.99
CA LYS A 86 -4.54 1.00 6.73
C LYS A 86 -3.70 2.02 6.02
N ASP A 87 -2.44 2.08 6.40
CA ASP A 87 -1.43 2.80 5.62
C ASP A 87 -1.12 2.00 4.36
N MET A 88 -1.38 2.57 3.19
CA MET A 88 -1.22 1.87 1.92
C MET A 88 0.23 1.70 1.51
N GLN A 89 1.17 2.44 2.11
CA GLN A 89 2.60 2.42 1.77
C GLN A 89 3.41 1.62 2.78
N GLU A 90 2.98 1.56 4.05
CA GLU A 90 3.73 0.91 5.12
C GLU A 90 3.08 -0.37 5.67
N ASP A 91 1.75 -0.51 5.61
CA ASP A 91 1.10 -1.73 6.12
C ASP A 91 1.20 -2.86 5.10
N TRP A 92 1.35 -4.09 5.59
CA TRP A 92 1.27 -5.30 4.79
C TRP A 92 0.43 -6.36 5.51
N CYS A 93 -0.54 -6.96 4.80
CA CYS A 93 -1.38 -8.01 5.35
C CYS A 93 -0.86 -9.40 4.95
N LYS A 94 -1.02 -10.40 5.84
CA LYS A 94 -0.59 -11.78 5.57
C LYS A 94 -1.42 -12.51 4.50
N ARG A 95 -2.50 -11.89 4.03
CA ARG A 95 -3.41 -12.39 2.97
C ARG A 95 -3.26 -11.55 1.69
N PHE A 96 -2.06 -11.06 1.43
CA PHE A 96 -1.76 -10.27 0.24
C PHE A 96 -2.02 -11.06 -1.04
N ASP A 97 -2.87 -10.53 -1.90
CA ASP A 97 -3.09 -10.99 -3.27
C ASP A 97 -2.73 -9.83 -4.21
N GLY A 98 -1.65 -9.96 -4.97
CA GLY A 98 -1.16 -8.96 -5.91
C GLY A 98 -1.51 -9.23 -7.37
#